data_AF-A0A3M1AQ64-F1
#
_entry.id   AF-A0A3M1AQ64-F1
#
_cell.length_a   1.000
_cell.length_b   1.000
_cell.length_c   1.000
_cell.angle_alpha   90.00
_cell.angle_beta   90.00
_cell.angle_gamma   90.00
#
_symmetry.space_group_name_H-M   'P 1'
#
loop_
_entity.id
_entity.type
_entity.pdbx_description
1 polymer ?
#
loop_
_entity_poly.entity_id
_entity_poly.type
_entity_poly.pdbx_seq_one_letter_code
_entity_poly.pdbx_strand_id
1 'polypeptide(L)'
;MDMRLISIRTQKKTILTLAAMAALFLYPQLARSWGFWGHKAITRRAISSLPAECRAYFTQNAKLLVKHSIDPDLWRKFDKAESNRHYIDIDMFGNFPFNDLPHAYPDAVKKFGAKKIKKAGIVPWRIVEFTDSLAWAMKHKDRKLILRYASALAHYVEDVHMPLHTVKNYNGQLSG
;
A
#
# COMPACT_ATOMS: atom_id res chain seq x y z
N MET A 1 43.42 46.38 7.23
CA MET A 1 42.31 45.44 7.48
C MET A 1 42.91 44.12 7.95
N ASP A 2 42.56 43.65 9.15
CA ASP A 2 43.26 42.53 9.82
C ASP A 2 42.96 41.18 9.15
N MET A 3 44.00 40.55 8.59
CA MET A 3 43.92 39.24 7.92
C MET A 3 43.40 38.12 8.83
N ARG A 4 43.61 38.20 10.16
CA ARG A 4 43.11 37.19 11.10
C ARG A 4 41.59 37.23 11.22
N LEU A 5 40.99 38.43 11.24
CA LEU A 5 39.54 38.60 11.29
C LEU A 5 38.84 38.11 10.01
N ILE A 6 39.50 38.25 8.84
CA ILE A 6 39.01 37.71 7.57
C ILE A 6 39.03 36.18 7.58
N SER A 7 40.14 35.57 8.02
CA SER A 7 40.29 34.11 8.12
C SER A 7 39.23 33.47 9.04
N ILE A 8 39.00 34.05 10.22
CA ILE A 8 37.98 33.56 11.17
C ILE A 8 36.57 33.69 10.59
N ARG A 9 36.26 34.79 9.87
CA ARG A 9 34.96 34.96 9.20
C ARG A 9 34.78 33.92 8.08
N THR A 10 35.82 33.63 7.31
CA THR A 10 35.76 32.61 6.24
C THR A 10 35.57 31.22 6.82
N GLN A 11 36.32 30.84 7.87
CA GLN A 11 36.14 29.56 8.55
C GLN A 11 34.74 29.38 9.14
N LYS A 12 34.18 30.42 9.79
CA LYS A 12 32.81 30.38 10.32
C LYS A 12 31.77 30.17 9.20
N LYS A 13 31.94 30.82 8.05
CA LYS A 13 31.07 30.60 6.88
C LYS A 13 31.17 29.16 6.38
N THR A 14 32.38 28.61 6.24
CA THR A 14 32.58 27.22 5.81
C THR A 14 31.93 26.22 6.77
N ILE A 15 32.09 26.40 8.09
CA ILE A 15 31.46 25.53 9.10
C ILE A 15 29.93 25.61 9.02
N LEU A 16 29.37 26.81 8.88
CA LEU A 16 27.92 26.99 8.75
C LEU A 16 27.38 26.35 7.46
N THR A 17 28.10 26.46 6.34
CA THR A 17 27.72 25.81 5.07
C THR A 17 27.77 24.29 5.20
N LEU A 18 28.81 23.73 5.80
CA LEU A 18 28.91 22.28 6.03
C LEU A 18 27.82 21.76 6.97
N ALA A 19 27.52 22.50 8.06
CA ALA A 19 26.45 22.16 8.98
C ALA A 19 25.07 22.22 8.30
N ALA A 20 24.82 23.22 7.44
CA ALA A 20 23.59 23.31 6.66
C ALA A 20 23.45 22.18 5.62
N MET A 21 24.54 21.80 4.95
CA MET A 21 24.55 20.65 4.04
C MET A 21 24.30 19.34 4.81
N ALA A 22 24.97 19.14 5.95
CA ALA A 22 24.73 17.97 6.81
C ALA A 22 23.27 17.91 7.29
N ALA A 23 22.68 19.04 7.68
CA ALA A 23 21.27 19.11 8.08
C ALA A 23 20.31 18.76 6.93
N LEU A 24 20.64 19.13 5.68
CA LEU A 24 19.87 18.75 4.49
C LEU A 24 19.97 17.24 4.18
N PHE A 25 21.13 16.62 4.40
CA PHE A 25 21.31 15.17 4.23
C PHE A 25 20.66 14.35 5.35
N LEU A 26 20.55 14.92 6.56
CA LEU A 26 19.89 14.30 7.71
C LEU A 26 18.38 14.53 7.74
N TYR A 27 17.84 15.36 6.83
CA TYR A 27 16.41 15.55 6.74
C TYR A 27 15.78 14.29 6.15
N PRO A 28 14.85 13.61 6.86
CA PRO A 28 14.22 12.41 6.34
C PRO A 28 13.50 12.75 5.04
N GLN A 29 14.00 12.18 3.94
CA GLN A 29 13.34 12.28 2.65
C GLN A 29 12.00 11.56 2.80
N LEU A 30 10.89 12.30 2.75
CA LEU A 30 9.56 11.71 2.70
C LEU A 30 9.44 10.94 1.39
N ALA A 31 9.77 9.65 1.42
CA ALA A 31 9.52 8.74 0.32
C ALA A 31 8.00 8.66 0.13
N ARG A 32 7.47 9.36 -0.88
CA ARG A 32 6.04 9.36 -1.24
C ARG A 32 5.64 8.08 -1.98
N SER A 33 6.23 6.96 -1.58
CA SER A 33 6.12 5.67 -2.27
C SER A 33 4.74 5.02 -2.11
N TRP A 34 3.99 5.41 -1.07
CA TRP A 34 2.70 4.81 -0.69
C TRP A 34 1.56 5.85 -0.58
N GLY A 35 0.35 5.37 -0.31
CA GLY A 35 -0.88 6.19 -0.30
C GLY A 35 -1.40 6.43 -1.72
N PHE A 36 -2.23 7.48 -1.89
CA PHE A 36 -2.98 7.67 -3.15
C PHE A 36 -2.10 7.75 -4.41
N TRP A 37 -0.89 8.30 -4.29
CA TRP A 37 0.03 8.35 -5.42
C TRP A 37 0.60 6.96 -5.74
N GLY A 38 1.01 6.21 -4.72
CA GLY A 38 1.55 4.85 -4.86
C GLY A 38 0.56 3.93 -5.56
N HIS A 39 -0.68 3.86 -5.08
CA HIS A 39 -1.74 3.07 -5.72
C HIS A 39 -1.93 3.44 -7.20
N LYS A 40 -2.06 4.74 -7.48
CA LYS A 40 -2.22 5.22 -8.86
C LYS A 40 -1.02 4.90 -9.76
N ALA A 41 0.19 4.97 -9.22
CA ALA A 41 1.41 4.68 -9.96
C ALA A 41 1.52 3.19 -10.28
N ILE A 42 1.31 2.32 -9.29
CA ILE A 42 1.38 0.87 -9.45
C ILE A 42 0.28 0.38 -10.39
N THR A 43 -0.97 0.79 -10.18
CA THR A 43 -2.09 0.44 -11.08
C THR A 43 -1.80 0.85 -12.52
N ARG A 44 -1.27 2.07 -12.76
CA ARG A 44 -0.90 2.52 -14.11
C ARG A 44 0.13 1.59 -14.76
N ARG A 45 1.13 1.16 -13.99
CA ARG A 45 2.17 0.24 -14.48
C ARG A 45 1.62 -1.16 -14.71
N ALA A 46 0.77 -1.67 -13.81
CA ALA A 46 0.18 -2.99 -13.89
C ALA A 46 -0.62 -3.21 -15.19
N ILE A 47 -1.36 -2.19 -15.65
CA ILE A 47 -2.14 -2.26 -16.90
C ILE A 47 -1.25 -2.64 -18.09
N SER A 48 -0.03 -2.09 -18.15
CA SER A 48 0.91 -2.39 -19.25
C SER A 48 1.48 -3.81 -19.19
N SER A 49 1.41 -4.46 -18.03
CA SER A 49 1.91 -5.81 -17.78
C SER A 49 0.84 -6.90 -17.92
N LEU A 50 -0.42 -6.52 -18.19
CA LEU A 50 -1.52 -7.48 -18.31
C LEU A 50 -1.35 -8.44 -19.50
N PRO A 51 -1.92 -9.66 -19.44
CA PRO A 51 -1.98 -10.58 -20.58
C PRO A 51 -2.59 -9.93 -21.83
N ALA A 52 -2.10 -10.31 -23.02
CA ALA A 52 -2.47 -9.67 -24.27
C ALA A 52 -3.99 -9.73 -24.55
N GLU A 53 -4.62 -10.81 -24.11
CA GLU A 53 -6.04 -11.13 -24.25
C GLU A 53 -6.95 -10.08 -23.62
N CYS A 54 -6.52 -9.42 -22.54
CA CYS A 54 -7.31 -8.42 -21.82
C CYS A 54 -6.70 -7.02 -21.83
N ARG A 55 -5.40 -6.89 -22.15
CA ARG A 55 -4.65 -5.62 -22.08
C ARG A 55 -5.32 -4.48 -22.84
N ALA A 56 -5.85 -4.74 -24.04
CA ALA A 56 -6.50 -3.71 -24.85
C ALA A 56 -7.68 -3.06 -24.14
N TYR A 57 -8.56 -3.87 -23.54
CA TYR A 57 -9.72 -3.39 -22.78
C TYR A 57 -9.29 -2.54 -21.56
N PHE A 58 -8.33 -3.02 -20.77
CA PHE A 58 -7.87 -2.28 -19.59
C PHE A 58 -7.10 -1.01 -19.96
N THR A 59 -6.35 -1.02 -21.06
CA THR A 59 -5.63 0.16 -21.57
C THR A 59 -6.60 1.25 -21.99
N GLN A 60 -7.67 0.91 -22.72
CA GLN A 60 -8.72 1.86 -23.10
C GLN A 60 -9.40 2.51 -21.88
N ASN A 61 -9.47 1.80 -20.75
CA ASN A 61 -10.10 2.26 -19.52
C ASN A 61 -9.09 2.71 -18.44
N ALA A 62 -7.82 2.89 -18.78
CA ALA A 62 -6.75 3.13 -17.81
C ALA A 62 -6.99 4.33 -16.91
N LYS A 63 -7.55 5.44 -17.45
CA LYS A 63 -7.88 6.63 -16.66
C LYS A 63 -8.86 6.31 -15.52
N LEU A 64 -9.87 5.48 -15.78
CA LEU A 64 -10.86 5.08 -14.78
C LEU A 64 -10.24 4.16 -13.73
N LEU A 65 -9.51 3.13 -14.16
CA LEU A 65 -8.85 2.18 -13.26
C LEU A 65 -7.90 2.90 -12.30
N VAL A 66 -7.04 3.78 -12.83
CA VAL A 66 -6.10 4.57 -12.02
C VAL A 66 -6.88 5.51 -11.10
N LYS A 67 -7.92 6.19 -11.57
CA LYS A 67 -8.72 7.08 -10.70
C LYS A 67 -9.34 6.33 -9.53
N HIS A 68 -9.91 5.15 -9.79
CA HIS A 68 -10.65 4.34 -8.83
C HIS A 68 -9.77 3.35 -8.03
N SER A 69 -8.46 3.30 -8.30
CA SER A 69 -7.49 2.51 -7.50
C SER A 69 -7.36 2.97 -6.05
N ILE A 70 -7.90 4.14 -5.70
CA ILE A 70 -7.89 4.67 -4.32
C ILE A 70 -9.28 4.60 -3.68
N ASP A 71 -10.27 4.04 -4.37
CA ASP A 71 -11.64 4.01 -3.86
C ASP A 71 -11.76 3.25 -2.53
N PRO A 72 -11.09 2.09 -2.31
CA PRO A 72 -11.15 1.43 -1.00
C PRO A 72 -10.71 2.32 0.16
N ASP A 73 -9.64 3.10 -0.01
CA ASP A 73 -9.24 4.08 1.01
C ASP A 73 -10.33 5.12 1.30
N LEU A 74 -11.07 5.52 0.26
CA LEU A 74 -12.18 6.47 0.38
C LEU A 74 -13.42 5.82 0.99
N TRP A 75 -13.62 4.51 0.81
CA TRP A 75 -14.74 3.76 1.36
C TRP A 75 -14.76 3.76 2.88
N ARG A 76 -13.60 3.90 3.53
CA ARG A 76 -13.48 4.07 5.00
C ARG A 76 -14.31 5.21 5.57
N LYS A 77 -14.66 6.23 4.76
CA LYS A 77 -15.52 7.34 5.17
C LYS A 77 -16.98 6.92 5.44
N PHE A 78 -17.42 5.81 4.87
CA PHE A 78 -18.82 5.36 4.93
C PHE A 78 -18.97 3.89 5.36
N ASP A 79 -17.92 3.08 5.26
CA ASP A 79 -17.85 1.73 5.84
C ASP A 79 -16.72 1.67 6.86
N LYS A 80 -17.07 1.68 8.15
CA LYS A 80 -16.08 1.58 9.24
C LYS A 80 -15.33 0.24 9.25
N ALA A 81 -15.91 -0.82 8.66
CA ALA A 81 -15.25 -2.11 8.57
C ALA A 81 -14.18 -2.16 7.47
N GLU A 82 -14.19 -1.20 6.54
CA GLU A 82 -13.25 -1.15 5.43
C GLU A 82 -11.79 -1.05 5.91
N SER A 83 -11.51 -0.32 6.99
CA SER A 83 -10.15 -0.15 7.51
C SER A 83 -9.41 -1.48 7.73
N ASN A 84 -10.12 -2.51 8.20
CA ASN A 84 -9.51 -3.82 8.49
C ASN A 84 -9.27 -4.65 7.23
N ARG A 85 -9.65 -4.17 6.05
CA ARG A 85 -9.49 -4.84 4.75
C ARG A 85 -8.22 -4.44 4.01
N HIS A 86 -7.42 -3.53 4.56
CA HIS A 86 -6.20 -2.98 3.94
C HIS A 86 -4.89 -3.58 4.46
N TYR A 87 -4.95 -4.46 5.46
CA TYR A 87 -3.76 -4.97 6.12
C TYR A 87 -3.96 -6.40 6.66
N ILE A 88 -2.86 -7.03 7.03
CA ILE A 88 -2.79 -8.27 7.80
C ILE A 88 -1.57 -8.25 8.71
N ASP A 89 -1.75 -8.26 10.02
CA ASP A 89 -0.67 -8.39 11.01
C ASP A 89 -0.23 -9.87 11.07
N ILE A 90 0.44 -10.35 10.02
CA ILE A 90 0.69 -11.79 9.83
C ILE A 90 1.61 -12.37 10.90
N ASP A 91 2.48 -11.53 11.46
CA ASP A 91 3.38 -11.82 12.58
C ASP A 91 2.66 -12.12 13.90
N MET A 92 1.34 -11.87 13.98
CA MET A 92 0.51 -12.31 15.11
C MET A 92 0.15 -13.80 15.09
N PHE A 93 0.46 -14.49 13.99
CA PHE A 93 0.08 -15.90 13.75
C PHE A 93 1.27 -16.86 13.71
N GLY A 94 2.48 -16.40 13.99
CA GLY A 94 3.68 -17.24 14.08
C GLY A 94 4.87 -16.62 13.39
N ASN A 95 5.88 -17.45 13.11
CA ASN A 95 7.08 -17.05 12.38
C ASN A 95 6.95 -17.40 10.90
N PHE A 96 7.69 -16.69 10.05
CA PHE A 96 7.85 -17.05 8.65
C PHE A 96 8.23 -18.55 8.52
N PRO A 97 7.60 -19.32 7.62
CA PRO A 97 6.71 -18.89 6.53
C PRO A 97 5.21 -18.78 6.89
N PHE A 98 4.87 -18.63 8.17
CA PHE A 98 3.51 -18.41 8.68
C PHE A 98 2.52 -19.56 8.39
N ASN A 99 3.02 -20.79 8.42
CA ASN A 99 2.24 -22.03 8.17
C ASN A 99 1.01 -22.18 9.08
N ASP A 100 0.97 -21.45 10.19
CA ASP A 100 -0.08 -21.54 11.18
C ASP A 100 -1.36 -20.81 10.80
N LEU A 101 -1.33 -19.85 9.86
CA LEU A 101 -2.50 -19.11 9.42
C LEU A 101 -3.21 -19.86 8.28
N PRO A 102 -4.42 -20.43 8.50
CA PRO A 102 -5.14 -21.10 7.43
C PRO A 102 -5.49 -20.13 6.30
N HIS A 103 -5.36 -20.59 5.06
CA HIS A 103 -5.70 -19.79 3.88
C HIS A 103 -7.21 -19.55 3.77
N ALA A 104 -8.04 -20.51 4.19
CA ALA A 104 -9.48 -20.35 4.20
C ALA A 104 -9.93 -19.52 5.41
N TYR A 105 -10.71 -18.46 5.18
CA TYR A 105 -11.20 -17.57 6.24
C TYR A 105 -11.97 -18.31 7.34
N PRO A 106 -12.90 -19.25 7.04
CA PRO A 106 -13.62 -20.00 8.07
C PRO A 106 -12.69 -20.80 8.98
N ASP A 107 -11.63 -21.40 8.41
CA ASP A 107 -10.66 -22.19 9.18
C ASP A 107 -9.77 -21.29 10.05
N ALA A 108 -9.38 -20.12 9.54
CA ALA A 108 -8.65 -19.13 10.31
C ALA A 108 -9.48 -18.61 11.49
N VAL A 109 -10.77 -18.35 11.27
CA VAL A 109 -11.72 -17.97 12.32
C VAL A 109 -11.93 -19.11 13.32
N LYS A 110 -12.04 -20.36 12.85
CA LYS A 110 -12.18 -21.54 13.71
C LYS A 110 -10.94 -21.74 14.60
N LYS A 111 -9.74 -21.56 14.05
CA LYS A 111 -8.46 -21.76 14.76
C LYS A 111 -8.15 -20.61 15.73
N PHE A 112 -8.32 -19.35 15.31
CA PHE A 112 -7.85 -18.18 16.06
C PHE A 112 -8.96 -17.32 16.66
N GLY A 113 -10.22 -17.58 16.32
CA GLY A 113 -11.37 -16.80 16.74
C GLY A 113 -11.60 -15.54 15.87
N ALA A 114 -12.86 -15.23 15.60
CA ALA A 114 -13.27 -14.12 14.73
C ALA A 114 -12.72 -12.76 15.20
N LYS A 115 -12.66 -12.53 16.52
CA LYS A 115 -12.16 -11.27 17.09
C LYS A 115 -10.68 -11.06 16.79
N LYS A 116 -9.85 -12.11 16.90
CA LYS A 116 -8.40 -12.03 16.62
C LYS A 116 -8.16 -11.81 15.14
N ILE A 117 -8.81 -12.60 14.28
CA ILE A 117 -8.71 -12.45 12.82
C ILE A 117 -9.13 -11.06 12.36
N LYS A 118 -10.32 -10.59 12.78
CA LYS A 118 -10.80 -9.26 12.40
C LYS A 118 -9.87 -8.14 12.87
N LYS A 119 -9.27 -8.27 14.06
CA LYS A 119 -8.33 -7.27 14.59
C LYS A 119 -7.01 -7.26 13.81
N ALA A 120 -6.48 -8.42 13.47
CA ALA A 120 -5.25 -8.57 12.72
C ALA A 120 -5.40 -8.11 11.26
N GLY A 121 -6.62 -7.87 10.76
CA GLY A 121 -6.84 -7.46 9.38
C GLY A 121 -7.11 -8.66 8.47
N ILE A 122 -7.76 -8.39 7.34
CA ILE A 122 -8.34 -9.44 6.49
C ILE A 122 -8.04 -9.27 5.00
N VAL A 123 -7.03 -8.46 4.64
CA VAL A 123 -6.72 -8.16 3.23
C VAL A 123 -6.49 -9.41 2.35
N PRO A 124 -5.88 -10.54 2.80
CA PRO A 124 -5.70 -11.70 1.92
C PRO A 124 -7.03 -12.29 1.46
N TRP A 125 -8.01 -12.37 2.36
CA TRP A 125 -9.34 -12.87 2.03
C TRP A 125 -10.16 -11.87 1.22
N ARG A 126 -9.92 -10.57 1.42
CA ARG A 126 -10.52 -9.52 0.59
C ARG A 126 -10.04 -9.58 -0.86
N ILE A 127 -8.75 -9.88 -1.08
CA ILE A 127 -8.18 -10.11 -2.41
C ILE A 127 -8.89 -11.28 -3.10
N VAL A 128 -9.12 -12.39 -2.39
CA VAL A 128 -9.87 -13.53 -2.93
C VAL A 128 -11.29 -13.13 -3.31
N GLU A 129 -12.02 -12.45 -2.42
CA GLU A 129 -13.39 -11.98 -2.68
C GLU A 129 -13.48 -11.10 -3.93
N PHE A 130 -12.54 -10.18 -4.12
CA PHE A 130 -12.52 -9.28 -5.27
C PHE A 130 -12.03 -9.96 -6.55
N THR A 131 -11.20 -10.99 -6.44
CA THR A 131 -10.81 -11.85 -7.56
C THR A 131 -12.02 -12.62 -8.07
N ASP A 132 -12.78 -13.25 -7.18
CA ASP A 132 -13.99 -14.00 -7.55
C ASP A 132 -15.07 -13.06 -8.12
N SER A 133 -15.24 -11.88 -7.52
CA SER A 133 -16.18 -10.86 -8.01
C SER A 133 -15.81 -10.34 -9.41
N LEU A 134 -14.52 -10.13 -9.66
CA LEU A 134 -14.02 -9.75 -10.98
C LEU A 134 -14.26 -10.86 -12.02
N ALA A 135 -13.94 -12.11 -11.67
CA ALA A 135 -14.18 -13.26 -12.54
C ALA A 135 -15.68 -13.42 -12.87
N TRP A 136 -16.55 -13.26 -11.87
CA TRP A 136 -17.99 -13.25 -12.08
C TRP A 136 -18.44 -12.12 -13.02
N ALA A 137 -17.95 -10.89 -12.83
CA ALA A 137 -18.30 -9.76 -13.69
C ALA A 137 -17.81 -9.94 -15.13
N MET A 138 -16.61 -10.52 -15.31
CA MET A 138 -16.08 -10.89 -16.63
C MET A 138 -16.94 -11.94 -17.32
N LYS A 139 -17.34 -13.00 -16.59
CA LYS A 139 -18.21 -14.06 -17.11
C LYS A 139 -19.56 -13.51 -17.61
N HIS A 140 -20.13 -12.54 -16.90
CA HIS A 140 -21.41 -11.91 -17.25
C HIS A 140 -21.25 -10.69 -18.17
N LYS A 141 -20.02 -10.35 -18.58
CA LYS A 141 -19.68 -9.21 -19.45
C LYS A 141 -20.17 -7.86 -18.89
N ASP A 142 -20.31 -7.73 -17.57
CA ASP A 142 -20.69 -6.47 -16.92
C ASP A 142 -19.48 -5.53 -16.85
N ARG A 143 -19.37 -4.66 -17.85
CA ARG A 143 -18.26 -3.71 -17.99
C ARG A 143 -18.11 -2.79 -16.78
N LYS A 144 -19.19 -2.38 -16.14
CA LYS A 144 -19.14 -1.45 -15.00
C LYS A 144 -18.55 -2.16 -13.78
N LEU A 145 -19.01 -3.38 -13.52
CA LEU A 145 -18.50 -4.19 -12.42
C LEU A 145 -17.07 -4.67 -12.66
N ILE A 146 -16.69 -5.01 -13.90
CA ILE A 146 -15.30 -5.35 -14.24
C ILE A 146 -14.37 -4.21 -13.82
N LEU A 147 -14.67 -2.96 -14.21
CA LEU A 147 -13.81 -1.82 -13.87
C LEU A 147 -13.77 -1.55 -12.36
N ARG A 148 -14.92 -1.64 -11.68
CA ARG A 148 -15.01 -1.46 -10.23
C ARG A 148 -14.20 -2.50 -9.46
N TYR A 149 -14.37 -3.78 -9.77
CA TYR A 149 -13.68 -4.85 -9.07
C TYR A 149 -12.21 -4.88 -9.42
N ALA A 150 -11.83 -4.63 -10.67
CA ALA A 150 -10.42 -4.56 -11.06
C ALA A 150 -9.67 -3.42 -10.37
N SER A 151 -10.25 -2.21 -10.28
CA SER A 151 -9.58 -1.08 -9.63
C SER A 151 -9.40 -1.30 -8.13
N ALA A 152 -10.40 -1.86 -7.46
CA ALA A 152 -10.33 -2.16 -6.03
C ALA A 152 -9.46 -3.40 -5.73
N LEU A 153 -9.45 -4.41 -6.61
CA LEU A 153 -8.53 -5.54 -6.48
C LEU A 153 -7.08 -5.07 -6.57
N ALA A 154 -6.76 -4.18 -7.52
CA ALA A 154 -5.43 -3.58 -7.62
C ALA A 154 -5.01 -2.92 -6.29
N HIS A 155 -5.91 -2.13 -5.69
CA HIS A 155 -5.66 -1.49 -4.39
C HIS A 155 -5.28 -2.48 -3.29
N TYR A 156 -6.09 -3.52 -3.06
CA TYR A 156 -5.83 -4.48 -1.98
C TYR A 156 -4.55 -5.29 -2.22
N VAL A 157 -4.24 -5.61 -3.48
CA VAL A 157 -2.97 -6.24 -3.84
C VAL A 157 -1.81 -5.28 -3.58
N GLU A 158 -1.92 -4.01 -3.94
CA GLU A 158 -0.90 -3.00 -3.68
C GLU A 158 -0.65 -2.81 -2.18
N ASP A 159 -1.70 -2.82 -1.37
CA ASP A 159 -1.60 -2.72 0.09
C ASP A 159 -0.73 -3.82 0.70
N VAL A 160 -0.88 -5.09 0.29
CA VAL A 160 -0.04 -6.18 0.81
C VAL A 160 1.42 -6.13 0.34
N HIS A 161 1.72 -5.34 -0.69
CA HIS A 161 3.11 -5.08 -1.10
C HIS A 161 3.74 -3.93 -0.29
N MET A 162 2.97 -3.23 0.54
CA MET A 162 3.47 -2.31 1.54
C MET A 162 3.86 -3.10 2.80
N PRO A 163 5.16 -3.24 3.14
CA PRO A 163 5.58 -4.17 4.19
C PRO A 163 4.95 -3.88 5.56
N LEU A 164 4.73 -2.60 5.90
CA LEU A 164 4.11 -2.19 7.17
C LEU A 164 2.59 -2.38 7.20
N HIS A 165 1.94 -2.79 6.10
CA HIS A 165 0.57 -3.31 6.10
C HIS A 165 0.52 -4.83 6.33
N THR A 166 1.68 -5.48 6.46
CA THR A 166 1.77 -6.95 6.64
C THR A 166 2.32 -7.36 8.00
N VAL A 167 2.53 -6.40 8.91
CA VAL A 167 3.09 -6.64 10.24
C VAL A 167 2.38 -5.76 11.27
N LYS A 168 2.34 -6.21 12.52
CA LYS A 168 1.78 -5.45 13.64
C LYS A 168 2.43 -4.07 13.82
N ASN A 169 3.68 -3.89 13.41
CA ASN A 169 4.37 -2.59 13.41
C ASN A 169 3.86 -1.68 12.28
N TYR A 170 2.56 -1.41 12.30
CA TYR A 170 1.89 -0.60 11.30
C TYR A 170 2.49 0.80 11.24
N ASN A 171 2.83 1.27 10.04
CA ASN A 171 3.52 2.55 9.81
C ASN A 171 4.78 2.79 10.67
N GLY A 172 5.44 1.72 11.17
CA GLY A 172 6.68 1.86 11.95
C GLY A 172 6.46 2.45 13.34
N GLN A 173 5.20 2.51 13.81
CA GLN A 173 4.81 3.15 15.08
C GLN A 173 5.51 2.57 16.31
N LEU A 174 6.03 1.35 16.23
CA LEU A 174 6.74 0.67 17.32
C LEU A 174 8.27 0.85 17.24
N SER A 175 8.82 1.36 16.14
CA SER A 175 10.27 1.37 15.89
C SER A 175 10.88 2.73 15.57
N GLY A 176 10.10 3.72 15.11
CA GLY A 176 10.58 5.08 14.85
C GLY A 176 11.37 5.25 13.56
#